data_AF-A0A6B8W042-F1
#
_entry.id   AF-A0A6B8W042-F1
#
_cell.length_a   1.000
_cell.length_b   1.000
_cell.length_c   1.000
_cell.angle_alpha   90.00
_cell.angle_beta   90.00
_cell.angle_gamma   90.00
#
_symmetry.space_group_name_H-M   'P 1'
#
loop_
_entity.id
_entity.type
_entity.pdbx_description
1 polymer ?
#
loop_
_entity_poly.entity_id
_entity_poly.type
_entity_poly.pdbx_seq_one_letter_code
_entity_poly.pdbx_strand_id
1 'polypeptide(L)' 'MGLGDKMKNAAENVSGKAKETTGKATDNERLEADGKGDQAKAKIKEGVEDAKDKLGGN' A
#
# COMPACT_ATOMS: atom_id res chain seq x y z
N MET A 1 13.27 0.27 -13.86
CA MET A 1 12.77 0.38 -12.47
C MET A 1 13.95 0.57 -11.53
N GLY A 2 14.15 1.79 -11.03
CA GLY A 2 15.28 2.17 -10.19
C GLY A 2 15.11 1.76 -8.73
N LEU A 3 16.22 1.72 -7.99
CA LEU A 3 16.29 1.35 -6.57
C LEU A 3 15.32 2.19 -5.69
N GLY A 4 15.04 3.43 -6.11
CA GLY A 4 14.07 4.33 -5.48
C GLY A 4 12.61 3.84 -5.53
N ASP A 5 12.15 3.21 -6.61
CA ASP A 5 10.78 2.68 -6.71
C ASP A 5 10.54 1.54 -5.71
N LYS A 6 11.49 0.60 -5.63
CA LYS A 6 11.41 -0.50 -4.66
C LYS A 6 11.45 0.00 -3.22
N MET A 7 12.30 0.99 -2.95
CA MET A 7 12.43 1.58 -1.62
C MET A 7 11.17 2.35 -1.22
N LYS A 8 10.56 3.09 -2.15
CA LYS A 8 9.31 3.82 -1.92
C LYS A 8 8.15 2.86 -1.68
N ASN A 9 8.03 1.79 -2.46
CA ASN A 9 6.99 0.78 -2.25
C ASN A 9 7.15 0.06 -0.90
N ALA A 10 8.39 -0.25 -0.52
CA ALA A 10 8.68 -0.81 0.80
C ALA A 10 8.36 0.17 1.93
N ALA A 11 8.70 1.45 1.77
CA ALA A 11 8.41 2.50 2.75
C ALA A 11 6.91 2.70 2.94
N GLU A 12 6.12 2.74 1.87
CA GLU A 12 4.65 2.84 1.95
C GLU A 12 4.05 1.61 2.66
N ASN A 13 4.57 0.41 2.37
CA ASN A 13 4.09 -0.82 3.02
C ASN A 13 4.46 -0.87 4.51
N VAL A 14 5.65 -0.41 4.89
CA VAL A 14 6.08 -0.26 6.28
C VAL A 14 5.24 0.78 6.99
N SER A 15 5.00 1.93 6.35
CA SER A 15 4.23 3.02 6.93
C SER A 15 2.77 2.62 7.15
N GLY A 16 2.15 1.89 6.22
CA GLY A 16 0.79 1.37 6.37
C GLY A 16 0.66 0.37 7.52
N LYS A 17 1.60 -0.57 7.64
CA LYS A 17 1.65 -1.52 8.78
C LYS A 17 1.92 -0.82 10.11
N ALA A 18 2.75 0.21 10.10
CA ALA A 18 3.03 1.01 11.28
C ALA A 18 1.78 1.77 11.73
N LYS A 19 1.02 2.39 10.81
CA LYS A 19 -0.27 3.02 11.11
C LYS A 19 -1.27 2.01 11.67
N GLU A 20 -1.38 0.82 11.08
CA GLU A 20 -2.28 -0.22 11.58
C GLU A 20 -1.91 -0.68 13.00
N THR A 21 -0.62 -0.97 13.21
CA THR A 21 -0.12 -1.45 14.51
C THR A 21 -0.25 -0.37 15.59
N THR A 22 0.07 0.88 15.25
CA THR A 22 -0.03 2.00 16.18
C THR A 22 -1.49 2.34 16.47
N GLY A 23 -2.36 2.27 15.46
CA GLY A 23 -3.81 2.42 15.60
C GLY A 23 -4.40 1.37 16.54
N LYS A 24 -4.04 0.10 16.36
CA LYS A 24 -4.41 -0.98 17.28
C LYS A 24 -3.88 -0.78 18.69
N ALA A 25 -2.60 -0.42 18.82
CA ALA A 25 -1.95 -0.29 20.11
C ALA A 25 -2.48 0.91 20.93
N THR A 26 -2.96 1.95 20.25
CA THR A 26 -3.45 3.18 20.89
C THR A 26 -4.98 3.31 20.85
N ASP A 27 -5.70 2.26 20.43
CA ASP A 27 -7.17 2.24 20.27
C ASP A 27 -7.69 3.37 19.36
N ASN A 28 -6.92 3.69 18.31
CA ASN A 28 -7.26 4.73 17.34
C ASN A 28 -7.70 4.09 16.02
N GLU A 29 -9.02 3.89 15.91
CA GLU A 29 -9.70 3.35 14.72
C GLU A 29 -9.36 4.12 13.44
N ARG A 30 -9.08 5.43 13.54
CA ARG A 30 -8.70 6.26 12.40
C ARG A 30 -7.36 5.83 11.82
N LEU A 31 -6.35 5.66 12.67
CA LEU A 31 -5.01 5.19 12.26
C LEU A 31 -5.05 3.76 11.71
N GLU A 32 -5.86 2.89 12.32
CA GLU A 32 -6.04 1.53 11.82
C GLU A 32 -6.70 1.51 10.43
N ALA A 33 -7.78 2.27 10.26
CA ALA A 33 -8.50 2.38 8.99
C ALA A 33 -7.65 3.02 7.88
N ASP A 34 -6.84 4.02 8.22
CA ASP A 34 -5.94 4.69 7.26
C ASP A 34 -4.87 3.71 6.74
N GLY A 35 -4.23 2.96 7.65
CA GLY A 35 -3.26 1.92 7.28
C GLY A 35 -3.85 0.80 6.41
N LYS A 36 -5.05 0.30 6.77
CA LYS A 36 -5.78 -0.70 5.98
C LYS A 36 -6.21 -0.15 4.61
N GLY A 37 -6.65 1.11 4.56
CA GLY A 37 -7.09 1.80 3.35
C GLY A 37 -5.94 2.00 2.36
N ASP A 38 -4.77 2.43 2.85
CA ASP A 38 -3.55 2.55 2.06
C ASP A 38 -3.14 1.20 1.45
N GLN A 39 -3.17 0.11 2.23
CA GLN A 39 -2.86 -1.23 1.72
C GLN A 39 -3.87 -1.73 0.68
N ALA A 40 -5.17 -1.47 0.89
CA ALA A 40 -6.21 -1.85 -0.06
C ALA A 40 -6.05 -1.09 -1.39
N LYS A 41 -5.80 0.23 -1.33
CA LYS A 41 -5.52 1.04 -2.53
C LYS A 41 -4.28 0.55 -3.27
N ALA A 42 -3.20 0.25 -2.56
CA ALA A 42 -1.98 -0.27 -3.17
C ALA A 42 -2.23 -1.58 -3.92
N LYS A 43 -2.93 -2.55 -3.30
CA LYS A 43 -3.29 -3.82 -3.95
C LYS A 43 -4.20 -3.64 -5.16
N ILE A 44 -5.18 -2.75 -5.08
CA ILE A 44 -6.06 -2.43 -6.21
C ILE A 44 -5.23 -1.82 -7.34
N LYS A 45 -4.34 -0.89 -7.03
CA LYS A 45 -3.51 -0.21 -8.03
C LYS A 45 -2.52 -1.18 -8.69
N GLU A 46 -1.85 -2.04 -7.92
CA GLU A 46 -1.03 -3.12 -8.44
C GLU A 46 -1.85 -4.03 -9.35
N GLY A 47 -3.00 -4.53 -8.90
CA GLY A 47 -3.83 -5.43 -9.71
C GLY A 47 -4.39 -4.78 -10.98
N VAL A 48 -4.71 -3.49 -10.94
CA VAL A 48 -5.11 -2.71 -12.12
C VAL A 48 -3.94 -2.48 -13.06
N GLU A 49 -2.75 -2.11 -12.56
CA GLU A 49 -1.55 -1.97 -13.38
C GLU A 49 -1.15 -3.31 -14.02
N ASP A 50 -1.17 -4.41 -13.27
CA ASP A 50 -0.91 -5.77 -13.77
C ASP A 50 -1.93 -6.19 -14.84
N ALA A 51 -3.21 -5.89 -14.62
CA ALA A 51 -4.27 -6.16 -15.59
C ALA A 51 -4.12 -5.28 -16.84
N LYS A 52 -3.73 -4.01 -16.68
CA LYS A 52 -3.51 -3.08 -17.80
C LYS A 52 -2.25 -3.44 -18.60
N ASP A 53 -1.21 -3.94 -17.94
CA ASP A 53 0.00 -4.49 -18.58
C ASP A 53 -0.34 -5.75 -19.39
N LYS A 54 -1.13 -6.67 -18.80
CA LYS A 54 -1.59 -7.90 -19.47
C LYS A 54 -2.60 -7.67 -20.60
N LEU A 55 -3.46 -6.66 -20.48
CA LEU A 55 -4.53 -6.38 -21.45
C LEU A 55 -4.16 -5.29 -22.47
N GLY A 56 -3.20 -4.44 -22.14
CA GLY A 56 -2.77 -3.28 -22.94
C GLY A 56 -1.42 -3.46 -23.64
N GLY A 57 -0.83 -4.65 -23.61
CA GLY A 57 0.45 -4.94 -24.25
C GLY A 57 0.41 -4.90 -25.78
N ASN A 58 0.71 -3.73 -26.34
CA ASN A 58 1.44 -3.52 -27.60
C ASN A 58 2.47 -2.41 -27.43
#